data_AF-A0A067M261-F1
#
_entry.id   AF-A0A067M261-F1
#
_cell.length_a   1.000
_cell.length_b   1.000
_cell.length_c   1.000
_cell.angle_alpha   90.00
_cell.angle_beta   90.00
_cell.angle_gamma   90.00
#
_symmetry.space_group_name_H-M   'P 1'
#
loop_
_entity.id
_entity.type
_entity.pdbx_description
1 polymer ?
#
loop_
_entity_poly.entity_id
_entity_poly.type
_entity_poly.pdbx_seq_one_letter_code
_entity_poly.pdbx_strand_id
1 'polypeptide(L)'
;MSEGDTSIPAGPTAPPIAIPPPLGDSPQDLHPLSAYTHRTTPEGTVQIQCELCKEWIPLGKSKTKPYAYTMHFDRSSCRKTRKDNERARAAELKRERFLKQFEDPTRSSAASSSATPSPLSSTSTSATPASLQNTMPDALPPAVQAMLSGEPLTPADAVDQERWKLALAGLKLCPGVSLQWLPGLSLYNSYPWQLHLHVRKSLGFYFSGVYDHGQDFWVQSDDCNHSIPFEKSSCTPCSSLMGSKALRDLRARAEALPPSTNYMYGNYLQLSAQLQSGRALINKWKLEVHNLFLLRAINDLN
;
A
#
# COMPACT_ATOMS: atom_id res chain seq x y z
N MET A 1 39.57 -21.54 -62.73
CA MET A 1 38.57 -20.47 -62.51
C MET A 1 37.34 -21.18 -61.97
N SER A 2 37.13 -21.11 -60.66
CA SER A 2 35.97 -21.70 -59.99
C SER A 2 35.33 -20.58 -59.19
N GLU A 3 34.16 -20.13 -59.63
CA GLU A 3 33.39 -19.08 -58.97
C GLU A 3 32.62 -19.71 -57.80
N GLY A 4 32.95 -19.25 -56.59
CA GLY A 4 32.28 -19.66 -55.35
C GLY A 4 31.16 -18.70 -55.02
N ASP A 5 29.92 -19.14 -55.28
CA ASP A 5 28.70 -18.44 -54.90
C ASP A 5 28.54 -18.45 -53.37
N THR A 6 28.58 -17.27 -52.75
CA THR A 6 28.41 -17.09 -51.31
C THR A 6 27.03 -16.50 -51.06
N SER A 7 26.06 -17.36 -50.77
CA SER A 7 24.70 -16.95 -50.39
C SER A 7 24.67 -16.41 -48.96
N ILE A 8 24.27 -15.15 -48.79
CA ILE A 8 24.06 -14.49 -47.50
C ILE A 8 22.64 -14.77 -47.01
N PRO A 9 22.43 -15.32 -45.80
CA PRO A 9 21.08 -15.55 -45.27
C PRO A 9 20.43 -14.23 -44.82
N ALA A 10 19.18 -14.04 -45.25
CA ALA A 10 18.35 -12.91 -44.85
C ALA A 10 18.03 -12.97 -43.34
N GLY A 11 18.35 -11.90 -42.63
CA GLY A 11 18.07 -11.75 -41.20
C GLY A 11 16.57 -11.57 -40.89
N PRO A 12 16.14 -11.87 -39.65
CA PRO A 12 14.74 -11.87 -39.27
C PRO A 12 14.14 -10.45 -39.27
N THR A 13 13.02 -10.31 -39.97
CA THR A 13 12.22 -9.08 -40.06
C THR A 13 11.51 -8.83 -38.73
N ALA A 14 11.72 -7.65 -38.14
CA ALA A 14 11.05 -7.26 -36.89
C ALA A 14 9.53 -7.15 -37.08
N PRO A 15 8.70 -7.64 -36.13
CA PRO A 15 7.25 -7.56 -36.24
C PRO A 15 6.75 -6.12 -36.09
N PRO A 16 5.63 -5.76 -36.76
CA PRO A 16 5.07 -4.42 -36.73
C PRO A 16 4.55 -4.04 -35.33
N ILE A 17 4.90 -2.82 -34.91
CA ILE A 17 4.47 -2.22 -33.65
C ILE A 17 2.97 -1.88 -33.75
N ALA A 18 2.14 -2.59 -33.00
CA ALA A 18 0.71 -2.31 -32.89
C ALA A 18 0.48 -1.05 -32.03
N ILE A 19 -0.16 -0.03 -32.60
CA ILE A 19 -0.58 1.17 -31.89
C ILE A 19 -1.83 0.82 -31.08
N PRO A 20 -1.84 0.98 -29.74
CA PRO A 20 -3.01 0.67 -28.93
C PRO A 20 -4.16 1.67 -29.19
N PRO A 21 -5.42 1.21 -29.12
CA PRO A 21 -6.59 2.06 -29.33
C PRO A 21 -6.71 3.15 -28.25
N PRO A 22 -7.36 4.29 -28.56
CA PRO A 22 -7.56 5.37 -27.59
C PRO A 22 -8.43 4.89 -26.42
N LEU A 23 -7.99 5.21 -25.20
CA LEU A 23 -8.73 4.95 -23.97
C LEU A 23 -10.11 5.62 -24.05
N GLY A 24 -11.17 4.81 -24.07
CA GLY A 24 -12.54 5.29 -23.91
C GLY A 24 -12.80 5.78 -22.49
N ASP A 25 -13.47 6.93 -22.39
CA ASP A 25 -13.93 7.53 -21.14
C ASP A 25 -14.76 6.55 -20.32
N SER A 26 -14.26 6.23 -19.12
CA SER A 26 -14.90 5.31 -18.17
C SER A 26 -15.51 6.06 -16.97
N PRO A 27 -16.51 5.48 -16.28
CA PRO A 27 -17.41 6.18 -15.37
C PRO A 27 -16.68 6.64 -14.10
N GLN A 28 -17.00 7.85 -13.63
CA GLN A 28 -16.50 8.40 -12.37
C GLN A 28 -17.25 7.76 -11.18
N ASP A 29 -16.50 7.16 -10.26
CA ASP A 29 -16.98 6.63 -8.99
C ASP A 29 -17.51 7.78 -8.11
N LEU A 30 -18.79 7.70 -7.73
CA LEU A 30 -19.46 8.67 -6.89
C LEU A 30 -19.09 8.41 -5.42
N HIS A 31 -18.17 9.21 -4.87
CA HIS A 31 -17.99 9.26 -3.41
C HIS A 31 -19.32 9.62 -2.73
N PRO A 32 -19.68 8.99 -1.58
CA PRO A 32 -20.90 9.32 -0.86
C PRO A 32 -20.90 10.82 -0.50
N LEU A 33 -21.96 11.53 -0.89
CA LEU A 33 -22.09 12.98 -0.68
C LEU A 33 -22.08 13.41 0.80
N SER A 34 -22.20 12.47 1.73
CA SER A 34 -22.24 12.70 3.18
C SER A 34 -20.93 13.25 3.76
N ALA A 35 -19.80 13.08 3.06
CA ALA A 35 -18.52 13.59 3.52
C ALA A 35 -18.34 15.11 3.30
N TYR A 36 -19.21 15.75 2.51
CA TYR A 36 -19.03 17.15 2.12
C TYR A 36 -19.91 18.11 2.93
N THR A 37 -19.33 19.26 3.29
CA THR A 37 -20.11 20.39 3.81
C THR A 37 -21.03 20.92 2.72
N HIS A 38 -22.34 20.83 2.95
CA HIS A 38 -23.36 21.29 2.01
C HIS A 38 -24.22 22.39 2.64
N ARG A 39 -24.79 23.24 1.79
CA ARG A 39 -25.83 24.20 2.18
C ARG A 39 -26.89 24.25 1.09
N THR A 40 -28.12 24.57 1.50
CA THR A 40 -29.23 24.81 0.57
C THR A 40 -29.52 26.31 0.57
N THR A 41 -29.50 26.94 -0.61
CA THR A 41 -29.84 28.35 -0.74
C THR A 41 -31.36 28.56 -0.60
N PRO A 42 -31.85 29.79 -0.34
CA PRO A 42 -33.29 30.08 -0.27
C PRO A 42 -34.06 29.66 -1.53
N GLU A 43 -33.40 29.65 -2.69
CA GLU A 43 -33.94 29.21 -3.97
C GLU A 43 -34.00 27.67 -4.11
N GLY A 44 -33.61 26.92 -3.07
CA GLY A 44 -33.62 25.46 -3.03
C GLY A 44 -32.43 24.80 -3.74
N THR A 45 -31.38 25.56 -4.11
CA THR A 45 -30.20 25.01 -4.77
C THR A 45 -29.22 24.45 -3.73
N VAL A 46 -28.84 23.18 -3.87
CA VAL A 46 -27.80 22.56 -3.03
C VAL A 46 -26.44 22.97 -3.56
N GLN A 47 -25.60 23.52 -2.67
CA GLN A 47 -24.21 23.86 -2.93
C GLN A 47 -23.29 23.02 -2.05
N ILE A 48 -22.16 22.57 -2.61
CA ILE A 48 -21.08 21.90 -1.87
C ILE A 48 -19.91 22.86 -1.75
N GLN A 49 -19.29 22.93 -0.57
CA GLN A 49 -18.05 23.67 -0.40
C GLN A 49 -16.85 22.84 -0.87
N CYS A 50 -16.02 23.40 -1.76
CA CYS A 50 -14.73 22.79 -2.08
C CYS A 50 -13.77 22.90 -0.88
N GLU A 51 -13.21 21.79 -0.43
CA GLU A 51 -12.29 21.80 0.72
C GLU A 51 -10.97 22.52 0.42
N LEU A 52 -10.56 22.54 -0.86
CA LEU A 52 -9.30 23.10 -1.33
C LEU A 52 -9.36 24.62 -1.44
N CYS A 53 -10.33 25.15 -2.19
CA CYS A 53 -10.44 26.60 -2.45
C CYS A 53 -11.54 27.31 -1.65
N LYS A 54 -12.33 26.57 -0.85
CA LYS A 54 -13.45 27.07 -0.03
C LYS A 54 -14.61 27.72 -0.81
N GLU A 55 -14.61 27.63 -2.14
CA GLU A 55 -15.72 28.09 -2.99
C GLU A 55 -16.94 27.17 -2.86
N TRP A 56 -18.14 27.75 -2.91
CA TRP A 56 -19.41 27.03 -2.91
C TRP A 56 -19.84 26.73 -4.35
N ILE A 57 -19.96 25.44 -4.68
CA ILE A 57 -20.24 24.95 -6.04
C ILE A 57 -21.69 24.48 -6.11
N PRO A 58 -22.53 25.08 -6.98
CA PRO A 58 -23.91 24.65 -7.14
C PRO A 58 -23.98 23.31 -7.87
N LEU A 59 -24.71 22.34 -7.31
CA LEU A 59 -24.92 21.02 -7.92
C LEU A 59 -25.99 21.02 -9.02
N GLY A 60 -26.68 22.14 -9.23
CA GLY A 60 -27.82 22.23 -10.12
C GLY A 60 -29.03 21.42 -9.62
N LYS A 61 -29.93 21.05 -10.53
CA LYS A 61 -31.15 20.29 -10.20
C LYS A 61 -30.88 18.82 -9.85
N SER A 62 -29.70 18.31 -10.22
CA SER A 62 -29.30 16.91 -10.00
C SER A 62 -28.65 16.76 -8.62
N LYS A 63 -29.40 16.23 -7.66
CA LYS A 63 -28.91 15.97 -6.29
C LYS A 63 -27.95 14.79 -6.20
N THR A 64 -27.91 13.92 -7.20
CA THR A 64 -27.25 12.60 -7.13
C THR A 64 -25.91 12.53 -7.85
N LYS A 65 -25.67 13.40 -8.83
CA LYS A 65 -24.41 13.42 -9.60
C LYS A 65 -23.72 14.77 -9.44
N PRO A 66 -22.57 14.84 -8.73
CA PRO A 66 -21.85 16.08 -8.49
C PRO A 66 -20.96 16.44 -9.70
N TYR A 67 -21.51 16.40 -10.92
CA TYR A 67 -20.75 16.73 -12.14
C TYR A 67 -20.15 18.14 -12.10
N ALA A 68 -20.91 19.12 -11.59
CA ALA A 68 -20.41 20.48 -11.40
C ALA A 68 -19.22 20.53 -10.41
N TYR A 69 -19.23 19.67 -9.39
CA TYR A 69 -18.15 19.55 -8.42
C TYR A 69 -16.91 18.89 -9.04
N THR A 70 -17.08 17.83 -9.84
CA THR A 70 -15.94 17.18 -10.51
C THR A 70 -15.30 18.09 -11.54
N MET A 71 -16.10 18.81 -12.34
CA MET A 71 -15.61 19.84 -13.26
C MET A 71 -14.88 21.00 -12.56
N HIS A 72 -15.23 21.29 -11.31
CA HIS A 72 -14.55 22.33 -10.54
C HIS A 72 -13.10 21.94 -10.20
N PHE A 73 -12.80 20.66 -9.91
CA PHE A 73 -11.43 20.21 -9.64
C PHE A 73 -10.49 20.42 -10.83
N ASP A 74 -11.03 20.37 -12.05
CA ASP A 74 -10.24 20.55 -13.26
C ASP A 74 -10.03 22.02 -13.63
N ARG A 75 -10.74 22.97 -12.99
CA ARG A 75 -10.53 24.40 -13.23
C ARG A 75 -9.13 24.82 -12.78
N SER A 76 -8.51 25.71 -13.57
CA SER A 76 -7.16 26.22 -13.33
C SER A 76 -7.02 26.92 -11.98
N SER A 77 -8.07 27.61 -11.50
CA SER A 77 -8.11 28.26 -10.19
C SER A 77 -8.00 27.25 -9.05
N CYS A 78 -8.87 26.23 -9.02
CA CYS A 78 -8.85 25.19 -8.00
C CYS A 78 -7.53 24.40 -8.02
N ARG A 79 -7.03 24.08 -9.22
CA ARG A 79 -5.75 23.40 -9.40
C ARG A 79 -4.58 24.21 -8.84
N LYS A 80 -4.57 25.53 -9.05
CA LYS A 80 -3.56 26.44 -8.51
C LYS A 80 -3.63 26.46 -6.98
N THR A 81 -4.81 26.68 -6.41
CA THR A 81 -5.00 26.67 -4.95
C THR A 81 -4.58 25.34 -4.32
N ARG A 82 -4.90 24.21 -4.96
CA ARG A 82 -4.45 22.88 -4.50
C ARG A 82 -2.92 22.82 -4.41
N LYS A 83 -2.23 23.24 -5.47
CA LYS A 83 -0.76 23.25 -5.54
C LYS A 83 -0.15 24.19 -4.50
N ASP A 84 -0.77 25.34 -4.25
CA ASP A 84 -0.30 26.30 -3.26
C ASP A 84 -0.51 25.77 -1.82
N ASN A 85 -1.65 25.13 -1.55
CA ASN A 85 -1.91 24.46 -0.26
C ASN A 85 -0.95 23.30 0.00
N GLU A 86 -0.65 22.48 -1.01
CA GLU A 86 0.35 21.40 -0.93
C GLU A 86 1.75 21.96 -0.61
N ARG A 87 2.14 23.06 -1.25
CA ARG A 87 3.41 23.75 -0.98
C ARG A 87 3.46 24.31 0.44
N ALA A 88 2.38 24.95 0.90
CA ALA A 88 2.29 25.48 2.25
C ALA A 88 2.41 24.36 3.30
N ARG A 89 1.71 23.24 3.10
CA ARG A 89 1.80 22.07 3.99
C ARG A 89 3.20 21.44 4.00
N ALA A 90 3.86 21.36 2.84
CA ALA A 90 5.24 20.87 2.75
C ALA A 90 6.23 21.82 3.44
N ALA A 91 6.02 23.13 3.34
CA ALA A 91 6.83 24.14 4.04
C ALA A 91 6.65 24.03 5.55
N GLU A 92 5.41 23.84 6.03
CA GLU A 92 5.14 23.67 7.46
C GLU A 92 5.77 22.39 8.01
N LEU A 93 5.63 21.26 7.32
CA LEU A 93 6.29 20.01 7.72
C LEU A 93 7.82 20.15 7.79
N LYS A 94 8.40 20.93 6.87
CA LYS A 94 9.83 21.24 6.88
C LYS A 94 10.21 22.11 8.07
N ARG A 95 9.38 23.09 8.41
CA ARG A 95 9.55 23.94 9.60
C ARG A 95 9.46 23.13 10.89
N GLU A 96 8.46 22.26 11.03
CA GLU A 96 8.32 21.36 12.17
C GLU A 96 9.52 20.42 12.33
N ARG A 97 10.01 19.83 11.23
CA ARG A 97 11.24 19.01 11.27
C ARG A 97 12.46 19.80 11.71
N PHE A 98 12.58 21.04 11.24
CA PHE A 98 13.66 21.92 11.65
C PHE A 98 13.57 22.23 13.15
N LEU A 99 12.41 22.60 13.68
CA LEU A 99 12.23 22.88 15.11
C LEU A 99 12.56 21.65 15.99
N LYS A 100 12.08 20.47 15.59
CA LYS A 100 12.40 19.21 16.30
C LYS A 100 13.88 18.87 16.32
N GLN A 101 14.67 19.36 15.36
CA GLN A 101 16.11 19.18 15.35
C GLN A 101 16.83 20.01 16.42
N PHE A 102 16.23 21.11 16.90
CA PHE A 102 16.80 22.00 17.92
C PHE A 102 16.24 21.76 19.32
N GLU A 103 15.12 21.06 19.45
CA GLU A 103 14.50 20.72 20.75
C GLU A 103 15.17 19.54 21.47
N ASP A 104 16.26 18.98 20.93
CA ASP A 104 17.07 17.92 21.57
C ASP A 104 18.49 18.40 21.96
N PRO A 105 18.68 19.32 22.94
CA PRO A 105 20.02 19.70 23.39
C PRO A 105 20.75 18.62 24.21
N THR A 106 20.08 17.53 24.60
CA THR A 106 20.54 16.69 25.71
C THR A 106 21.40 15.48 25.32
N ARG A 107 21.77 15.29 24.05
CA ARG A 107 22.49 14.07 23.62
C ARG A 107 23.86 14.25 22.97
N SER A 108 24.46 15.43 23.05
CA SER A 108 25.85 15.64 22.62
C SER A 108 26.76 15.94 23.81
N SER A 109 26.97 14.93 24.67
CA SER A 109 28.21 14.73 25.45
C SER A 109 28.10 13.47 26.30
N ALA A 110 28.17 12.30 25.68
CA ALA A 110 28.59 11.08 26.36
C ALA A 110 29.56 10.34 25.44
N ALA A 111 30.82 10.76 25.60
CA ALA A 111 32.07 10.08 25.35
C ALA A 111 32.02 8.73 24.62
N SER A 112 32.76 8.70 23.51
CA SER A 112 33.55 7.57 23.07
C SER A 112 34.20 6.84 24.25
N SER A 113 33.88 5.56 24.42
CA SER A 113 34.67 4.62 25.22
C SER A 113 34.66 3.25 24.54
N SER A 114 35.77 3.01 23.84
CA SER A 114 36.57 1.77 23.86
C SER A 114 35.87 0.43 24.11
N ALA A 115 35.83 -0.37 23.03
CA ALA A 115 36.21 -1.78 22.93
C ALA A 115 36.23 -2.69 24.17
N THR A 116 35.44 -3.77 24.11
CA THR A 116 35.89 -5.14 24.48
C THR A 116 35.02 -6.21 23.77
N PRO A 117 35.58 -7.20 23.07
CA PRO A 117 34.86 -8.40 22.65
C PRO A 117 35.07 -9.53 23.67
N SER A 118 34.04 -10.30 23.99
CA SER A 118 34.15 -11.54 24.78
C SER A 118 32.90 -12.41 24.65
N PRO A 119 33.00 -13.73 24.94
CA PRO A 119 32.61 -14.76 23.99
C PRO A 119 31.38 -15.59 24.39
N LEU A 120 30.99 -16.41 23.43
CA LEU A 120 30.07 -17.56 23.47
C LEU A 120 29.98 -18.25 24.84
N SER A 121 28.76 -18.39 25.35
CA SER A 121 28.38 -19.45 26.28
C SER A 121 27.00 -19.99 25.88
N SER A 122 27.03 -21.21 25.38
CA SER A 122 25.90 -22.10 25.24
C SER A 122 25.47 -22.62 26.61
N THR A 123 24.20 -22.40 26.98
CA THR A 123 23.57 -23.09 28.10
C THR A 123 22.22 -23.61 27.66
N SER A 124 22.16 -24.93 27.49
CA SER A 124 20.95 -25.72 27.40
C SER A 124 20.24 -25.76 28.76
N THR A 125 18.98 -25.36 28.81
CA THR A 125 18.10 -25.62 29.96
C THR A 125 16.82 -26.26 29.44
N SER A 126 16.69 -27.57 29.72
CA SER A 126 15.42 -28.28 29.70
C SER A 126 14.49 -27.67 30.73
N ALA A 127 13.31 -27.21 30.32
CA ALA A 127 12.24 -26.82 31.20
C ALA A 127 10.98 -27.65 30.89
N THR A 128 10.46 -28.19 31.97
CA THR A 128 9.33 -29.08 32.20
C THR A 128 8.01 -28.57 31.58
N PRO A 129 7.09 -29.44 31.11
CA PRO A 129 5.78 -29.01 30.63
C PRO A 129 4.91 -28.51 31.78
N ALA A 130 4.46 -27.27 31.68
CA ALA A 130 3.50 -26.67 32.61
C ALA A 130 2.10 -27.27 32.39
N SER A 131 1.54 -27.78 33.48
CA SER A 131 0.17 -28.26 33.59
C SER A 131 -0.82 -27.09 33.43
N LEU A 132 -1.68 -27.17 32.42
CA LEU A 132 -2.81 -26.26 32.20
C LEU A 132 -3.91 -26.56 33.23
N GLN A 133 -3.89 -25.87 34.36
CA GLN A 133 -5.06 -25.75 35.21
C GLN A 133 -5.98 -24.65 34.64
N ASN A 134 -7.14 -25.07 34.14
CA ASN A 134 -8.24 -24.19 33.75
C ASN A 134 -8.86 -23.56 35.01
N THR A 135 -8.37 -22.40 35.40
CA THR A 135 -9.02 -21.56 36.42
C THR A 135 -10.07 -20.70 35.72
N MET A 136 -11.35 -20.96 35.98
CA MET A 136 -12.45 -20.08 35.59
C MET A 136 -12.26 -18.71 36.27
N PRO A 137 -12.26 -17.58 35.54
CA PRO A 137 -12.19 -16.26 36.16
C PRO A 137 -13.56 -15.89 36.74
N ASP A 138 -13.65 -15.85 38.07
CA ASP A 138 -14.85 -15.45 38.83
C ASP A 138 -15.01 -13.91 38.94
N ALA A 139 -14.19 -13.16 38.21
CA ALA A 139 -14.22 -11.70 38.20
C ALA A 139 -14.99 -11.19 36.97
N LEU A 140 -16.05 -10.42 37.22
CA LEU A 140 -16.76 -9.70 36.16
C LEU A 140 -15.78 -8.79 35.39
N PRO A 141 -15.82 -8.80 34.05
CA PRO A 141 -14.89 -8.01 33.26
C PRO A 141 -15.05 -6.51 33.54
N PRO A 142 -13.95 -5.72 33.51
CA PRO A 142 -13.94 -4.29 33.86
C PRO A 142 -15.02 -3.45 33.15
N ALA A 143 -15.39 -3.83 31.93
CA ALA A 143 -16.45 -3.18 31.16
C ALA A 143 -17.82 -3.21 31.86
N VAL A 144 -18.13 -4.26 32.62
CA VAL A 144 -19.39 -4.37 33.38
C VAL A 144 -19.37 -3.46 34.60
N GLN A 145 -18.21 -3.28 35.23
CA GLN A 145 -18.01 -2.32 36.32
C GLN A 145 -18.09 -0.87 35.83
N ALA A 146 -17.54 -0.56 34.66
CA ALA A 146 -17.62 0.77 34.05
C ALA A 146 -19.05 1.17 33.66
N MET A 147 -19.88 0.20 33.19
CA MET A 147 -21.30 0.46 32.93
C MET A 147 -22.09 0.82 34.19
N LEU A 148 -21.65 0.37 35.37
CA LEU A 148 -22.29 0.70 36.66
C LEU A 148 -21.81 2.03 37.24
N SER A 149 -20.62 2.52 36.86
CA SER A 149 -20.05 3.77 37.39
C SER A 149 -20.46 5.03 36.61
N GLY A 150 -21.08 4.89 35.44
CA GLY A 150 -21.54 6.03 34.64
C GLY A 150 -20.42 6.85 33.99
N GLU A 151 -19.20 6.32 33.91
CA GLU A 151 -18.11 6.97 33.18
C GLU A 151 -18.37 6.95 31.66
N PRO A 152 -18.00 8.03 30.93
CA PRO A 152 -18.09 8.05 29.47
C PRO A 152 -17.14 6.99 28.90
N LEU A 153 -17.71 5.98 28.24
CA LEU A 153 -16.95 4.91 27.59
C LEU A 153 -15.97 5.49 26.58
N THR A 154 -14.72 5.07 26.66
CA THR A 154 -13.75 5.40 25.63
C THR A 154 -14.08 4.61 24.34
N PRO A 155 -13.65 5.08 23.15
CA PRO A 155 -13.85 4.33 21.92
C PRO A 155 -13.27 2.91 21.94
N ALA A 156 -12.24 2.65 22.77
CA ALA A 156 -11.70 1.32 22.98
C ALA A 156 -12.69 0.42 23.73
N ASP A 157 -13.34 0.95 24.77
CA ASP A 157 -14.33 0.21 25.57
C ASP A 157 -15.57 -0.17 24.74
N ALA A 158 -15.95 0.66 23.77
CA ALA A 158 -17.06 0.37 22.86
C ALA A 158 -16.79 -0.86 21.97
N VAL A 159 -15.56 -1.01 21.47
CA VAL A 159 -15.15 -2.18 20.66
C VAL A 159 -15.17 -3.45 21.50
N ASP A 160 -14.72 -3.38 22.74
CA ASP A 160 -14.73 -4.52 23.66
C ASP A 160 -16.15 -4.89 24.10
N GLN A 161 -17.05 -3.91 24.22
CA GLN A 161 -18.47 -4.17 24.50
C GLN A 161 -19.16 -4.94 23.35
N GLU A 162 -18.87 -4.61 22.10
CA GLU A 162 -19.41 -5.32 20.94
C GLU A 162 -18.87 -6.75 20.84
N ARG A 163 -17.56 -6.94 21.09
CA ARG A 163 -16.93 -8.26 21.21
C ARG A 163 -17.58 -9.12 22.29
N TRP A 164 -17.88 -8.53 23.45
CA TRP A 164 -18.53 -9.24 24.54
C TRP A 164 -19.97 -9.67 24.20
N LYS A 165 -20.75 -8.78 23.57
CA LYS A 165 -22.11 -9.12 23.10
C LYS A 165 -22.10 -10.29 22.12
N LEU A 166 -21.14 -10.30 21.19
CA LEU A 166 -20.95 -11.43 20.28
C LEU A 166 -20.58 -12.71 21.04
N ALA A 167 -19.65 -12.62 21.99
CA ALA A 167 -19.22 -13.78 22.77
C ALA A 167 -20.37 -14.43 23.54
N LEU A 168 -21.25 -13.62 24.16
CA LEU A 168 -22.46 -14.11 24.83
C LEU A 168 -23.44 -14.82 23.87
N ALA A 169 -23.47 -14.42 22.60
CA ALA A 169 -24.27 -15.06 21.56
C ALA A 169 -23.60 -16.30 20.95
N GLY A 170 -22.44 -16.74 21.47
CA GLY A 170 -21.68 -17.84 20.88
C GLY A 170 -21.00 -17.47 19.54
N LEU A 171 -20.80 -16.17 19.30
CA LEU A 171 -20.18 -15.62 18.10
C LEU A 171 -18.86 -14.92 18.43
N LYS A 172 -17.98 -14.82 17.45
CA LYS A 172 -16.75 -14.02 17.49
C LYS A 172 -16.62 -13.20 16.22
N LEU A 173 -15.82 -12.14 16.28
CA LEU A 173 -15.47 -11.40 15.07
C LEU A 173 -14.68 -12.32 14.12
N CYS A 174 -14.97 -12.25 12.82
CA CYS A 174 -14.24 -13.00 11.81
C CYS A 174 -12.81 -12.46 11.73
N PRO A 175 -11.78 -13.26 12.08
CA PRO A 175 -10.39 -12.78 12.05
C PRO A 175 -9.87 -12.59 10.61
N GLY A 176 -10.54 -13.22 9.62
CA GLY A 176 -10.09 -13.27 8.24
C GLY A 176 -9.52 -14.65 7.92
N VAL A 177 -8.70 -14.74 6.88
CA VAL A 177 -7.95 -15.95 6.53
C VAL A 177 -6.46 -15.64 6.56
N SER A 178 -5.67 -16.56 7.12
CA SER A 178 -4.21 -16.51 7.03
C SER A 178 -3.79 -16.90 5.62
N LEU A 179 -2.93 -16.08 5.02
CA LEU A 179 -2.31 -16.34 3.75
C LEU A 179 -0.82 -16.53 3.95
N GLN A 180 -0.35 -17.71 3.57
CA GLN A 180 1.07 -17.91 3.37
C GLN A 180 1.48 -17.16 2.10
N TRP A 181 2.48 -16.29 2.24
CA TRP A 181 3.10 -15.65 1.09
C TRP A 181 4.07 -16.61 0.38
N LEU A 182 4.72 -16.15 -0.69
CA LEU A 182 5.66 -16.96 -1.45
C LEU A 182 6.79 -17.49 -0.55
N PRO A 183 7.15 -18.79 -0.64
CA PRO A 183 8.17 -19.37 0.22
C PRO A 183 9.51 -18.63 0.17
N GLY A 184 10.06 -18.31 1.34
CA GLY A 184 11.36 -17.66 1.47
C GLY A 184 11.38 -16.16 1.14
N LEU A 185 10.22 -15.56 0.82
CA LEU A 185 10.10 -14.15 0.51
C LEU A 185 9.23 -13.42 1.54
N SER A 186 9.73 -12.31 2.06
CA SER A 186 8.93 -11.43 2.90
C SER A 186 7.93 -10.64 2.04
N LEU A 187 6.69 -10.53 2.52
CA LEU A 187 5.63 -9.69 1.99
C LEU A 187 6.14 -8.25 1.75
N TYR A 188 6.91 -7.68 2.67
CA TYR A 188 7.36 -6.29 2.55
C TYR A 188 8.12 -5.99 1.26
N ASN A 189 8.89 -6.97 0.76
CA ASN A 189 9.78 -6.76 -0.37
C ASN A 189 9.23 -7.33 -1.69
N SER A 190 8.35 -8.33 -1.60
CA SER A 190 7.85 -9.06 -2.77
C SER A 190 6.36 -8.83 -3.06
N TYR A 191 5.62 -8.23 -2.13
CA TYR A 191 4.24 -7.87 -2.35
C TYR A 191 4.10 -6.58 -3.18
N PRO A 192 3.24 -6.55 -4.21
CA PRO A 192 3.04 -5.37 -5.05
C PRO A 192 2.10 -4.36 -4.36
N TRP A 193 2.59 -3.70 -3.31
CA TRP A 193 1.82 -2.77 -2.46
C TRP A 193 1.05 -1.69 -3.23
N GLN A 194 1.56 -1.26 -4.38
CA GLN A 194 0.93 -0.26 -5.24
C GLN A 194 -0.45 -0.74 -5.73
N LEU A 195 -0.67 -2.05 -5.85
CA LEU A 195 -1.97 -2.60 -6.27
C LEU A 195 -3.07 -2.43 -5.21
N HIS A 196 -2.74 -2.25 -3.94
CA HIS A 196 -3.74 -1.87 -2.92
C HIS A 196 -4.13 -0.40 -2.99
N LEU A 197 -3.22 0.46 -3.46
CA LEU A 197 -3.43 1.91 -3.50
C LEU A 197 -4.10 2.38 -4.79
N HIS A 198 -3.90 1.65 -5.89
CA HIS A 198 -4.07 2.21 -7.23
C HIS A 198 -5.23 1.63 -8.04
N VAL A 199 -5.96 0.64 -7.53
CA VAL A 199 -7.06 0.04 -8.28
C VAL A 199 -8.38 0.58 -7.74
N ARG A 200 -9.14 1.26 -8.62
CA ARG A 200 -10.54 1.71 -8.39
C ARG A 200 -11.51 0.58 -7.99
N LYS A 201 -11.03 -0.66 -8.01
CA LYS A 201 -11.65 -1.85 -7.47
C LYS A 201 -10.68 -2.40 -6.44
N SER A 202 -11.12 -2.49 -5.18
CA SER A 202 -10.38 -3.22 -4.16
C SER A 202 -10.03 -4.61 -4.69
N LEU A 203 -8.96 -5.21 -4.17
CA LEU A 203 -8.57 -6.57 -4.52
C LEU A 203 -9.58 -7.63 -4.03
N GLY A 204 -10.73 -7.19 -3.50
CA GLY A 204 -11.74 -7.99 -2.83
C GLY A 204 -11.40 -8.26 -1.36
N PHE A 205 -10.30 -7.69 -0.86
CA PHE A 205 -9.83 -7.87 0.51
C PHE A 205 -8.91 -6.73 0.98
N TYR A 206 -8.78 -6.62 2.31
CA TYR A 206 -7.82 -5.78 3.01
C TYR A 206 -7.01 -6.59 4.03
N PHE A 207 -5.88 -6.04 4.48
CA PHE A 207 -5.05 -6.67 5.51
C PHE A 207 -5.65 -6.46 6.91
N SER A 208 -5.82 -7.54 7.66
CA SER A 208 -6.21 -7.48 9.07
C SER A 208 -5.03 -7.66 10.03
N GLY A 209 -3.90 -8.21 9.56
CA GLY A 209 -2.68 -8.33 10.35
C GLY A 209 -1.49 -8.83 9.53
N VAL A 210 -0.29 -8.49 9.96
CA VAL A 210 0.97 -8.99 9.38
C VAL A 210 1.85 -9.48 10.54
N TYR A 211 2.29 -10.72 10.46
CA TYR A 211 3.03 -11.44 11.49
C TYR A 211 4.37 -11.92 10.94
N ASP A 212 5.24 -12.41 11.82
CA ASP A 212 6.47 -13.13 11.46
C ASP A 212 7.33 -12.42 10.39
N HIS A 213 7.54 -11.11 10.58
CA HIS A 213 8.31 -10.27 9.66
C HIS A 213 7.81 -10.29 8.20
N GLY A 214 6.49 -10.47 8.04
CA GLY A 214 5.83 -10.50 6.74
C GLY A 214 5.90 -11.85 6.03
N GLN A 215 6.18 -12.95 6.75
CA GLN A 215 6.02 -14.30 6.20
C GLN A 215 4.55 -14.72 6.20
N ASP A 216 3.87 -14.42 7.31
CA ASP A 216 2.46 -14.74 7.49
C ASP A 216 1.65 -13.45 7.62
N PHE A 217 0.52 -13.40 6.95
CA PHE A 217 -0.38 -12.26 7.01
C PHE A 217 -1.83 -12.72 6.93
N TRP A 218 -2.70 -11.89 7.49
CA TRP A 218 -4.13 -12.13 7.53
C TRP A 218 -4.84 -11.12 6.66
N VAL A 219 -5.81 -11.61 5.91
CA VAL A 219 -6.67 -10.78 5.07
C VAL A 219 -8.13 -11.03 5.38
N GLN A 220 -8.93 -9.98 5.25
CA GLN A 220 -10.38 -10.02 5.35
C GLN A 220 -10.98 -9.60 4.03
N SER A 221 -12.01 -10.32 3.59
CA SER A 221 -12.74 -9.97 2.38
C SER A 221 -13.50 -8.67 2.61
N ASP A 222 -13.67 -7.87 1.56
CA ASP A 222 -14.51 -6.68 1.62
C ASP A 222 -15.99 -7.03 1.92
N ASP A 223 -16.40 -8.26 1.57
CA ASP A 223 -17.72 -8.82 1.83
C ASP A 223 -17.75 -9.67 3.13
N CYS A 224 -16.86 -9.40 4.10
CA CYS A 224 -16.78 -10.19 5.33
C CYS A 224 -18.11 -10.17 6.12
N ASN A 225 -18.55 -11.33 6.63
CA ASN A 225 -19.77 -11.43 7.45
C ASN A 225 -19.60 -10.85 8.87
N HIS A 226 -18.41 -10.32 9.21
CA HIS A 226 -17.99 -9.73 10.49
C HIS A 226 -18.11 -10.63 11.72
N SER A 227 -19.13 -11.48 11.85
CA SER A 227 -19.40 -12.35 12.98
C SER A 227 -19.53 -13.81 12.53
N ILE A 228 -18.87 -14.72 13.23
CA ILE A 228 -18.88 -16.16 12.96
C ILE A 228 -19.00 -16.97 14.25
N PRO A 229 -19.53 -18.21 14.20
CA PRO A 229 -19.47 -19.13 15.34
C PRO A 229 -18.03 -19.39 15.80
N PHE A 230 -17.83 -19.68 17.10
CA PHE A 230 -16.50 -19.91 17.68
C PHE A 230 -15.76 -21.08 17.04
N GLU A 231 -16.47 -22.10 16.57
CA GLU A 231 -15.92 -23.30 15.94
C GLU A 231 -15.32 -23.03 14.56
N LYS A 232 -15.75 -21.94 13.90
CA LYS A 232 -15.25 -21.58 12.57
C LYS A 232 -13.99 -20.73 12.69
N SER A 233 -13.01 -21.00 11.83
CA SER A 233 -11.79 -20.18 11.75
C SER A 233 -12.03 -18.87 11.00
N SER A 234 -12.93 -18.87 10.01
CA SER A 234 -13.21 -17.73 9.13
C SER A 234 -14.63 -17.79 8.55
N CYS A 235 -15.14 -16.66 8.04
CA CYS A 235 -16.40 -16.63 7.30
C CYS A 235 -16.22 -17.11 5.84
N THR A 236 -17.31 -17.51 5.18
CA THR A 236 -17.29 -18.03 3.80
C THR A 236 -16.66 -17.05 2.78
N PRO A 237 -16.96 -15.75 2.81
CA PRO A 237 -16.28 -14.78 1.94
C PRO A 237 -14.76 -14.77 2.14
N CYS A 238 -14.29 -14.72 3.39
CA CYS A 238 -12.86 -14.73 3.72
C CYS A 238 -12.17 -16.04 3.32
N SER A 239 -12.78 -17.20 3.59
CA SER A 239 -12.18 -18.49 3.20
C SER A 239 -12.09 -18.66 1.67
N SER A 240 -13.03 -18.07 0.93
CA SER A 240 -13.05 -18.11 -0.54
C SER A 240 -11.92 -17.29 -1.18
N LEU A 241 -11.29 -16.36 -0.46
CA LEU A 241 -10.19 -15.54 -0.96
C LEU A 241 -8.99 -16.38 -1.44
N MET A 242 -8.75 -17.53 -0.82
CA MET A 242 -7.65 -18.42 -1.20
C MET A 242 -7.75 -18.92 -2.64
N GLY A 243 -8.98 -19.11 -3.16
CA GLY A 243 -9.24 -19.51 -4.55
C GLY A 243 -9.47 -18.33 -5.50
N SER A 244 -9.46 -17.10 -4.98
CA SER A 244 -9.82 -15.92 -5.78
C SER A 244 -8.84 -15.69 -6.94
N LYS A 245 -9.38 -15.20 -8.05
CA LYS A 245 -8.56 -14.79 -9.19
C LYS A 245 -7.60 -13.66 -8.82
N ALA A 246 -8.05 -12.70 -8.02
CA ALA A 246 -7.25 -11.55 -7.59
C ALA A 246 -5.98 -11.98 -6.85
N LEU A 247 -6.08 -12.89 -5.87
CA LEU A 247 -4.92 -13.39 -5.13
C LEU A 247 -3.98 -14.21 -6.01
N ARG A 248 -4.51 -15.03 -6.92
CA ARG A 248 -3.69 -15.77 -7.90
C ARG A 248 -2.94 -14.83 -8.84
N ASP A 249 -3.60 -13.81 -9.38
CA ASP A 249 -2.97 -12.82 -10.24
C ASP A 249 -1.89 -12.02 -9.49
N LEU A 250 -2.11 -11.70 -8.21
CA LEU A 250 -1.11 -11.05 -7.35
C LEU A 250 0.14 -11.91 -7.15
N ARG A 251 -0.03 -13.20 -6.86
CA ARG A 251 1.08 -14.14 -6.70
C ARG A 251 1.87 -14.30 -8.00
N ALA A 252 1.17 -14.52 -9.13
CA ALA A 252 1.81 -14.65 -10.43
C ALA A 252 2.64 -13.40 -10.78
N ARG A 253 2.13 -12.20 -10.47
CA ARG A 253 2.86 -10.94 -10.67
C ARG A 253 4.05 -10.80 -9.74
N ALA A 254 3.95 -11.25 -8.50
CA ALA A 254 5.05 -11.16 -7.54
C ALA A 254 6.22 -12.08 -7.93
N GLU A 255 5.92 -13.24 -8.51
CA GLU A 255 6.91 -14.18 -9.04
C GLU A 255 7.59 -13.64 -10.30
N ALA A 256 6.80 -13.19 -11.27
CA ALA A 256 7.32 -12.70 -12.54
C ALA A 256 6.49 -11.55 -13.10
N LEU A 257 7.18 -10.48 -13.48
CA LEU A 257 6.58 -9.37 -14.21
C LEU A 257 7.02 -9.43 -15.69
N PRO A 258 6.08 -9.52 -16.66
CA PRO A 258 6.44 -9.45 -18.07
C PRO A 258 7.24 -8.18 -18.37
N PRO A 259 8.27 -8.22 -19.24
CA PRO A 259 9.14 -7.07 -19.52
C PRO A 259 8.41 -5.82 -20.02
N SER A 260 7.26 -6.00 -20.67
CA SER A 260 6.42 -4.90 -21.18
C SER A 260 5.48 -4.30 -20.13
N THR A 261 5.43 -4.86 -18.91
CA THR A 261 4.52 -4.39 -17.87
C THR A 261 4.99 -3.06 -17.30
N ASN A 262 4.06 -2.13 -17.09
CA ASN A 262 4.38 -0.85 -16.46
C ASN A 262 5.00 -1.07 -15.06
N TYR A 263 6.09 -0.35 -14.77
CA TYR A 263 6.83 -0.42 -13.51
C TYR A 263 5.95 -0.18 -12.27
N MET A 264 4.84 0.55 -12.41
CA MET A 264 3.89 0.78 -11.30
C MET A 264 3.29 -0.51 -10.72
N TYR A 265 3.36 -1.62 -11.46
CA TYR A 265 2.86 -2.94 -11.05
C TYR A 265 3.95 -3.87 -10.53
N GLY A 266 5.21 -3.43 -10.49
CA GLY A 266 6.33 -4.22 -9.97
C GLY A 266 6.43 -4.15 -8.45
N ASN A 267 6.79 -5.28 -7.84
CA ASN A 267 7.20 -5.27 -6.43
C ASN A 267 8.61 -4.68 -6.25
N TYR A 268 9.02 -4.46 -5.00
CA TYR A 268 10.32 -3.85 -4.70
C TYR A 268 11.50 -4.64 -5.28
N LEU A 269 11.50 -5.98 -5.16
CA LEU A 269 12.58 -6.81 -5.69
C LEU A 269 12.70 -6.67 -7.22
N GLN A 270 11.59 -6.72 -7.94
CA GLN A 270 11.54 -6.57 -9.39
C GLN A 270 12.03 -5.19 -9.83
N LEU A 271 11.57 -4.13 -9.16
CA LEU A 271 11.98 -2.76 -9.46
C LEU A 271 13.46 -2.54 -9.17
N SER A 272 13.97 -3.09 -8.08
CA SER A 272 15.39 -3.05 -7.73
C SER A 272 16.25 -3.73 -8.80
N ALA A 273 15.85 -4.93 -9.23
CA ALA A 273 16.54 -5.66 -10.30
C ALA A 273 16.52 -4.91 -11.64
N GLN A 274 15.39 -4.32 -12.01
CA GLN A 274 15.27 -3.48 -13.21
C GLN A 274 16.19 -2.25 -13.14
N LEU A 275 16.22 -1.55 -11.99
CA LEU A 275 17.10 -0.39 -11.79
C LEU A 275 18.58 -0.76 -11.84
N GLN A 276 18.97 -1.90 -11.25
CA GLN A 276 20.35 -2.39 -11.33
C GLN A 276 20.74 -2.71 -12.77
N SER A 277 19.87 -3.40 -13.51
CA SER A 277 20.09 -3.72 -14.93
C SER A 277 20.21 -2.46 -15.77
N GLY A 278 19.34 -1.46 -15.54
CA GLY A 278 19.40 -0.16 -16.20
C GLY A 278 20.70 0.60 -15.90
N ARG A 279 21.16 0.61 -14.64
CA ARG A 279 22.44 1.22 -14.25
C ARG A 279 23.63 0.54 -14.93
N ALA A 280 23.65 -0.79 -14.98
CA ALA A 280 24.70 -1.54 -15.66
C ALA A 280 24.77 -1.17 -17.15
N LEU A 281 23.61 -1.08 -17.81
CA LEU A 281 23.52 -0.68 -19.21
C LEU A 281 24.05 0.75 -19.42
N ILE A 282 23.61 1.72 -18.61
CA ILE A 282 24.09 3.12 -18.69
C ILE A 282 25.61 3.19 -18.52
N ASN A 283 26.17 2.44 -17.57
CA ASN A 283 27.62 2.42 -17.35
C ASN A 283 28.37 1.82 -18.55
N LYS A 284 27.83 0.78 -19.18
CA LYS A 284 28.38 0.22 -20.43
C LYS A 284 28.43 1.27 -21.54
N TRP A 285 27.31 1.96 -21.81
CA TRP A 285 27.26 3.01 -22.83
C TRP A 285 28.21 4.17 -22.53
N LYS A 286 28.35 4.57 -21.25
CA LYS A 286 29.31 5.60 -20.85
C LYS A 286 30.75 5.22 -21.19
N LEU A 287 31.13 3.97 -20.95
CA LEU A 287 32.46 3.46 -21.29
C LEU A 287 32.67 3.42 -22.81
N GLU A 288 31.69 2.94 -23.57
CA GLU A 288 31.75 2.92 -25.04
C GLU A 288 31.92 4.33 -25.64
N VAL A 289 31.12 5.29 -25.16
CA VAL A 289 31.23 6.70 -25.58
C VAL A 289 32.59 7.30 -25.22
N HIS A 290 33.09 7.05 -24.00
CA HIS A 290 34.40 7.54 -23.58
C HIS A 290 35.53 6.95 -24.45
N ASN A 291 35.47 5.66 -24.77
CA ASN A 291 36.43 5.00 -25.65
C ASN A 291 36.43 5.60 -27.07
N LEU A 292 35.26 5.93 -27.60
CA LEU A 292 35.16 6.60 -28.92
C LEU A 292 35.82 7.98 -28.91
N PHE A 293 35.64 8.77 -27.83
CA PHE A 293 36.31 10.07 -27.70
C PHE A 293 37.83 9.91 -27.60
N LEU A 294 38.32 8.93 -26.84
CA LEU A 294 39.75 8.65 -26.74
C LEU A 294 40.36 8.24 -28.08
N LEU A 295 39.70 7.34 -28.81
CA LEU A 295 40.17 6.90 -30.14
C LEU A 295 40.22 8.06 -31.13
N ARG A 296 39.23 8.96 -31.11
CA ARG A 296 39.25 10.17 -31.94
C ARG A 296 40.41 11.09 -31.60
N ALA A 297 40.64 11.35 -30.31
CA ALA A 297 41.75 12.19 -29.87
C ALA A 297 43.12 11.63 -30.26
N ILE A 298 43.29 10.30 -30.24
CA ILE A 298 44.51 9.63 -30.70
C ILE A 298 44.70 9.81 -32.21
N ASN A 299 43.62 9.68 -32.99
CA ASN A 299 43.68 9.88 -34.44
C ASN A 299 43.98 11.32 -34.83
N ASP A 300 43.49 12.31 -34.07
CA ASP A 300 43.75 13.74 -34.34
C ASP A 300 45.21 14.15 -34.03
N LEU A 301 45.97 13.31 -33.32
CA LEU A 301 47.38 13.55 -32.98
C LEU A 301 48.39 12.92 -33.97
N ASN A 302 47.94 12.02 -34.83
CA ASN A 302 48.77 11.34 -35.84
C ASN A 302 48.61 12.01 -37.21
#